data_AF-A0A3T0RMQ8-F1
#
_entry.id   AF-A0A3T0RMQ8-F1
#
_cell.length_a   1.000
_cell.length_b   1.000
_cell.length_c   1.000
_cell.angle_alpha   90.00
_cell.angle_beta   90.00
_cell.angle_gamma   90.00
#
_symmetry.space_group_name_H-M   'P 1'
#
loop_
_entity.id
_entity.type
_entity.pdbx_description
1 polymer ?
#
loop_
_entity_poly.entity_id
_entity_poly.type
_entity_poly.pdbx_seq_one_letter_code
_entity_poly.pdbx_strand_id
1 'polypeptide(L)'
;MKKLILTLLFLLATTQLQAQETAYLFSGTQTWVDLPLVEAPFNFIKYKPDYFSMRQSSELSLSWYHNMHRVIAGNPDEGVTVWEYLGLGAFDYFLGPMPLANAWVHEEWHRSVMTRHQIASFDDVNRFPFGQSIINVSRVNDNDLIALKRDHPADQVRLSAAGMEAQVFQNQRIAENHFFKNVKSEDRVLMWLNALNVGGYMQTCASTDADKTTDDELRDEGADVPARDFTGLDCTAWTYDLFRPDEPYANRGTHPSGVGIKRYIKYSDLTEREQKFLKRQSLYTYANFLDPFMFWRNEFRSDFNGKSLRWNVKANHFMTSFGATIDLNLFADLEGDKYLLTLHNGMTDTRYLPGITVKAIDRPLSEKWFYTAAGTLWQQPKNQRLEEKKQSTVVDGSFEVTYQHSVRFAYYLGVEAKTDGWIAGNVYTDDNVTGWIGTRIGVF
;
A
#
# COMPACT_ATOMS: atom_id res chain seq x y z
N MET A 1 19.46 -16.49 -3.71
CA MET A 1 18.96 -15.11 -3.52
C MET A 1 19.88 -14.04 -4.11
N LYS A 2 21.05 -13.74 -3.55
CA LYS A 2 21.95 -12.68 -4.07
C LYS A 2 22.26 -12.76 -5.58
N LYS A 3 22.51 -13.97 -6.12
CA LYS A 3 22.72 -14.19 -7.57
C LYS A 3 21.48 -13.86 -8.42
N LEU A 4 20.27 -14.17 -7.92
CA LEU A 4 19.01 -13.86 -8.62
C LEU A 4 18.78 -12.35 -8.66
N ILE A 5 18.93 -11.67 -7.52
CA ILE A 5 18.82 -10.20 -7.42
C ILE A 5 19.82 -9.52 -8.35
N LEU A 6 21.09 -9.94 -8.34
CA LEU A 6 22.10 -9.41 -9.26
C LEU A 6 21.75 -9.66 -10.73
N THR A 7 21.10 -10.79 -11.05
CA THR A 7 20.63 -11.09 -12.42
C THR A 7 19.51 -10.15 -12.83
N LEU A 8 18.54 -9.90 -11.95
CA LEU A 8 17.43 -8.96 -12.20
C LEU A 8 17.93 -7.52 -12.35
N LEU A 9 18.85 -7.07 -11.49
CA LEU A 9 19.52 -5.78 -11.59
C LEU A 9 20.38 -5.65 -12.85
N PHE A 10 20.99 -6.74 -13.31
CA PHE A 10 21.75 -6.76 -14.56
C PHE A 10 20.84 -6.66 -15.78
N LEU A 11 19.67 -7.31 -15.77
CA LEU A 11 18.66 -7.16 -16.82
C LEU A 11 18.20 -5.70 -16.95
N LEU A 12 18.04 -4.97 -15.84
CA LEU A 12 17.80 -3.51 -15.83
C LEU A 12 18.91 -2.70 -16.50
N ALA A 13 20.17 -3.11 -16.38
CA ALA A 13 21.33 -2.37 -16.90
C ALA A 13 21.64 -2.65 -18.39
N THR A 14 21.18 -3.78 -18.94
CA THR A 14 21.60 -4.26 -20.28
C THR A 14 20.68 -3.91 -21.44
N THR A 15 19.61 -3.16 -21.21
CA THR A 15 18.61 -2.91 -22.25
C THR A 15 18.90 -1.60 -23.00
N GLN A 16 19.85 -1.66 -23.94
CA GLN A 16 19.85 -0.76 -25.09
C GLN A 16 19.17 -1.47 -26.25
N LEU A 17 17.90 -1.18 -26.48
CA LEU A 17 17.18 -1.59 -27.69
C LEU A 17 16.56 -0.35 -28.31
N GLN A 18 16.81 -0.18 -29.62
CA GLN A 18 16.34 0.94 -30.41
C GLN A 18 14.82 1.05 -30.32
N ALA A 19 14.33 2.26 -30.05
CA ALA A 19 12.92 2.60 -30.10
C ALA A 19 12.39 2.36 -31.53
N GLN A 20 11.77 1.21 -31.76
CA GLN A 20 10.80 1.06 -32.83
C GLN A 20 9.44 1.54 -32.30
N GLU A 21 8.63 2.16 -33.15
CA GLU A 21 7.22 2.46 -32.88
C GLU A 21 6.43 1.15 -32.67
N THR A 22 6.57 0.52 -31.51
CA THR A 22 5.79 -0.66 -31.14
C THR A 22 4.49 -0.22 -30.49
N ALA A 23 3.39 -0.84 -30.92
CA ALA A 23 2.08 -0.68 -30.31
C ALA A 23 2.17 -0.85 -28.78
N TYR A 24 1.67 0.12 -28.02
CA TYR A 24 1.72 0.07 -26.56
C TYR A 24 0.83 -1.06 -26.04
N LEU A 25 1.26 -1.72 -24.96
CA LEU A 25 0.41 -2.63 -24.20
C LEU A 25 -0.90 -1.91 -23.87
N PHE A 26 -2.03 -2.44 -24.36
CA PHE A 26 -3.37 -1.84 -24.23
C PHE A 26 -3.55 -0.44 -24.86
N SER A 27 -2.83 -0.11 -25.95
CA SER A 27 -3.11 1.11 -26.72
C SER A 27 -4.58 1.10 -27.22
N GLY A 28 -5.46 1.83 -26.55
CA GLY A 28 -6.86 2.03 -26.97
C GLY A 28 -7.94 1.39 -26.10
N THR A 29 -7.62 0.64 -25.02
CA THR A 29 -8.65 0.30 -24.01
C THR A 29 -8.70 1.38 -22.94
N GLN A 30 -9.90 1.86 -22.63
CA GLN A 30 -10.14 3.01 -21.76
C GLN A 30 -9.85 2.64 -20.28
N THR A 31 -10.14 1.41 -19.86
CA THR A 31 -9.79 0.83 -18.55
C THR A 31 -9.66 -0.70 -18.65
N TRP A 32 -9.20 -1.35 -17.58
CA TRP A 32 -9.11 -2.81 -17.50
C TRP A 32 -9.43 -3.33 -16.10
N VAL A 33 -9.60 -4.65 -16.00
CA VAL A 33 -9.64 -5.42 -14.76
C VAL A 33 -8.38 -6.29 -14.70
N ASP A 34 -7.56 -6.07 -13.67
CA ASP A 34 -6.47 -6.95 -13.30
C ASP A 34 -7.01 -8.05 -12.36
N LEU A 35 -6.82 -9.31 -12.76
CA LEU A 35 -7.19 -10.49 -12.00
C LEU A 35 -5.91 -11.21 -11.57
N PRO A 36 -5.37 -10.89 -10.38
CA PRO A 36 -4.15 -11.50 -9.88
C PRO A 36 -4.49 -12.89 -9.29
N LEU A 37 -4.30 -13.92 -10.11
CA LEU A 37 -4.79 -15.27 -9.84
C LEU A 37 -4.02 -15.93 -8.69
N VAL A 38 -2.69 -15.86 -8.72
CA VAL A 38 -1.83 -16.53 -7.76
C VAL A 38 -0.61 -15.67 -7.47
N GLU A 39 -0.23 -15.62 -6.19
CA GLU A 39 0.98 -15.09 -5.62
C GLU A 39 1.55 -16.12 -4.63
N ALA A 40 2.70 -16.71 -4.98
CA ALA A 40 3.42 -17.65 -4.16
C ALA A 40 4.56 -16.94 -3.42
N PRO A 41 4.82 -17.27 -2.13
CA PRO A 41 4.23 -18.39 -1.39
C PRO A 41 2.92 -18.04 -0.67
N PHE A 42 2.45 -16.79 -0.70
CA PHE A 42 1.30 -16.30 0.07
C PHE A 42 0.05 -17.18 -0.09
N ASN A 43 -0.41 -17.43 -1.32
CA ASN A 43 -1.58 -18.26 -1.58
C ASN A 43 -1.36 -19.76 -1.27
N PHE A 44 -0.16 -20.19 -0.88
CA PHE A 44 0.18 -21.60 -0.61
C PHE A 44 0.58 -21.87 0.84
N ILE A 45 0.37 -20.91 1.74
CA ILE A 45 0.53 -21.12 3.18
C ILE A 45 -0.41 -22.25 3.64
N LYS A 46 0.04 -23.08 4.58
CA LYS A 46 -0.65 -24.32 4.99
C LYS A 46 -2.02 -24.05 5.60
N TYR A 47 -2.09 -23.07 6.52
CA TYR A 47 -3.34 -22.56 7.07
C TYR A 47 -3.65 -21.24 6.36
N LYS A 48 -4.74 -21.19 5.59
CA LYS A 48 -5.11 -20.03 4.76
C LYS A 48 -6.34 -19.33 5.35
N PRO A 49 -6.14 -18.44 6.33
CA PRO A 49 -7.24 -17.64 6.86
C PRO A 49 -7.74 -16.62 5.83
N ASP A 50 -6.92 -16.26 4.85
CA ASP A 50 -7.26 -15.35 3.76
C ASP A 50 -6.68 -15.79 2.40
N TYR A 51 -7.28 -15.30 1.32
CA TYR A 51 -6.78 -15.52 -0.04
C TYR A 51 -5.93 -14.35 -0.53
N PHE A 52 -6.30 -13.10 -0.29
CA PHE A 52 -5.66 -11.98 -0.98
C PHE A 52 -4.41 -11.48 -0.26
N SER A 53 -3.30 -11.38 -1.00
CA SER A 53 -2.11 -10.62 -0.55
C SER A 53 -2.36 -9.10 -0.65
N MET A 54 -1.45 -8.29 -0.10
CA MET A 54 -1.45 -6.83 -0.29
C MET A 54 -1.51 -6.43 -1.77
N ARG A 55 -0.76 -7.13 -2.62
CA ARG A 55 -0.75 -6.88 -4.08
C ARG A 55 -2.07 -7.29 -4.69
N GLN A 56 -2.59 -8.47 -4.36
CA GLN A 56 -3.84 -8.95 -4.92
C GLN A 56 -5.02 -8.04 -4.57
N SER A 57 -5.15 -7.64 -3.31
CA SER A 57 -6.21 -6.75 -2.85
C SER A 57 -6.10 -5.35 -3.47
N SER A 58 -4.89 -4.79 -3.59
CA SER A 58 -4.68 -3.51 -4.28
C SER A 58 -5.06 -3.56 -5.76
N GLU A 59 -4.63 -4.57 -6.52
CA GLU A 59 -4.97 -4.65 -7.95
C GLU A 59 -6.48 -4.85 -8.20
N LEU A 60 -7.15 -5.62 -7.34
CA LEU A 60 -8.61 -5.76 -7.39
C LEU A 60 -9.32 -4.46 -7.06
N SER A 61 -8.89 -3.74 -6.02
CA SER A 61 -9.45 -2.45 -5.65
C SER A 61 -9.20 -1.37 -6.70
N LEU A 62 -7.99 -1.31 -7.27
CA LEU A 62 -7.66 -0.41 -8.38
C LEU A 62 -8.57 -0.65 -9.59
N SER A 63 -8.75 -1.93 -9.95
CA SER A 63 -9.63 -2.32 -11.04
C SER A 63 -11.06 -1.89 -10.76
N TRP A 64 -11.56 -2.11 -9.55
CA TRP A 64 -12.90 -1.67 -9.15
C TRP A 64 -13.07 -0.16 -9.35
N TYR A 65 -12.18 0.65 -8.79
CA TYR A 65 -12.27 2.11 -8.86
C TYR A 65 -12.12 2.66 -10.28
N HIS A 66 -11.10 2.25 -11.02
CA HIS A 66 -10.91 2.73 -12.41
C HIS A 66 -12.15 2.48 -13.27
N ASN A 67 -12.74 1.28 -13.17
CA ASN A 67 -13.93 0.95 -13.96
C ASN A 67 -15.18 1.69 -13.47
N MET A 68 -15.40 1.81 -12.16
CA MET A 68 -16.58 2.52 -11.65
C MET A 68 -16.50 4.02 -11.90
N HIS A 69 -15.33 4.63 -11.75
CA HIS A 69 -15.13 6.03 -12.08
C HIS A 69 -15.29 6.31 -13.57
N ARG A 70 -14.85 5.40 -14.44
CA ARG A 70 -15.14 5.46 -15.87
C ARG A 70 -16.64 5.38 -16.15
N VAL A 71 -17.38 4.50 -15.47
CA VAL A 71 -18.85 4.42 -15.61
C VAL A 71 -19.52 5.72 -15.19
N ILE A 72 -19.08 6.35 -14.10
CA ILE A 72 -19.71 7.54 -13.53
C ILE A 72 -19.37 8.80 -14.31
N ALA A 73 -18.08 9.01 -14.62
CA ALA A 73 -17.56 10.26 -15.19
C ALA A 73 -17.29 10.19 -16.70
N GLY A 74 -17.57 9.05 -17.33
CA GLY A 74 -17.35 8.87 -18.77
C GLY A 74 -15.87 9.07 -19.15
N ASN A 75 -15.65 9.73 -20.28
CA ASN A 75 -14.30 9.98 -20.78
C ASN A 75 -13.67 11.25 -20.22
N PRO A 76 -12.60 11.17 -19.39
CA PRO A 76 -12.00 12.37 -18.83
C PRO A 76 -11.42 13.30 -19.92
N ASP A 77 -11.05 12.75 -21.09
CA ASP A 77 -10.59 13.56 -22.24
C ASP A 77 -11.71 14.45 -22.83
N GLU A 78 -12.98 14.12 -22.60
CA GLU A 78 -14.15 14.91 -23.02
C GLU A 78 -14.51 16.01 -22.00
N GLY A 79 -13.81 16.03 -20.87
CA GLY A 79 -14.06 16.91 -19.73
C GLY A 79 -15.04 16.29 -18.73
N VAL A 80 -14.79 16.52 -17.44
CA VAL A 80 -15.63 16.03 -16.34
C VAL A 80 -16.44 17.20 -15.79
N THR A 81 -17.75 17.04 -15.78
CA THR A 81 -18.72 18.02 -15.28
C THR A 81 -18.78 18.01 -13.75
N VAL A 82 -19.34 19.08 -13.17
CA VAL A 82 -19.53 19.16 -11.71
C VAL A 82 -20.43 18.04 -11.16
N TRP A 83 -21.42 17.58 -11.93
CA TRP A 83 -22.32 16.50 -11.51
C TRP A 83 -21.62 15.15 -11.49
N GLU A 84 -20.70 14.92 -12.42
CA GLU A 84 -19.87 13.72 -12.42
C GLU A 84 -18.90 13.74 -11.24
N TYR A 85 -18.27 14.87 -10.92
CA TYR A 85 -17.46 14.99 -9.69
C TYR A 85 -18.28 14.75 -8.41
N LEU A 86 -19.51 15.28 -8.34
CA LEU A 86 -20.41 15.00 -7.22
C LEU A 86 -20.81 13.52 -7.17
N GLY A 87 -21.02 12.89 -8.33
CA GLY A 87 -21.31 11.47 -8.47
C GLY A 87 -20.15 10.60 -7.98
N LEU A 88 -18.91 10.92 -8.38
CA LEU A 88 -17.69 10.28 -7.90
C LEU A 88 -17.55 10.43 -6.38
N GLY A 89 -17.71 11.65 -5.85
CA GLY A 89 -17.64 11.89 -4.41
C GLY A 89 -18.70 11.14 -3.62
N ALA A 90 -19.93 11.09 -4.13
CA ALA A 90 -20.99 10.29 -3.51
C ALA A 90 -20.67 8.78 -3.57
N PHE A 91 -20.19 8.29 -4.72
CA PHE A 91 -19.77 6.90 -4.89
C PHE A 91 -18.68 6.52 -3.89
N ASP A 92 -17.59 7.28 -3.85
CA ASP A 92 -16.45 6.99 -2.98
C ASP A 92 -16.83 7.05 -1.50
N TYR A 93 -17.64 8.03 -1.10
CA TYR A 93 -18.05 8.20 0.30
C TYR A 93 -19.02 7.10 0.75
N PHE A 94 -20.10 6.86 -0.01
CA PHE A 94 -21.13 5.92 0.42
C PHE A 94 -20.77 4.45 0.18
N LEU A 95 -19.96 4.18 -0.84
CA LEU A 95 -19.56 2.81 -1.20
C LEU A 95 -18.13 2.47 -0.76
N GLY A 96 -17.42 3.41 -0.12
CA GLY A 96 -16.15 3.17 0.58
C GLY A 96 -16.15 1.94 1.51
N PRO A 97 -17.23 1.64 2.28
CA PRO A 97 -17.30 0.47 3.15
C PRO A 97 -17.85 -0.79 2.45
N MET A 98 -17.64 -0.94 1.13
CA MET A 98 -17.99 -2.16 0.39
C MET A 98 -16.76 -3.02 0.08
N PRO A 99 -16.93 -4.33 -0.16
CA PRO A 99 -15.89 -5.16 -0.72
C PRO A 99 -15.27 -4.54 -1.99
N LEU A 100 -13.95 -4.67 -2.12
CA LEU A 100 -13.12 -4.06 -3.18
C LEU A 100 -12.95 -2.54 -3.10
N ALA A 101 -13.70 -1.83 -2.25
CA ALA A 101 -13.54 -0.40 -2.06
C ALA A 101 -12.40 -0.07 -1.06
N ASN A 102 -12.27 1.20 -0.71
CA ASN A 102 -11.17 1.72 0.10
C ASN A 102 -11.06 1.03 1.47
N ALA A 103 -12.16 0.89 2.21
CA ALA A 103 -12.09 0.26 3.53
C ALA A 103 -11.70 -1.23 3.42
N TRP A 104 -12.17 -1.92 2.37
CA TRP A 104 -11.82 -3.31 2.14
C TRP A 104 -10.31 -3.48 1.92
N VAL A 105 -9.70 -2.67 1.05
CA VAL A 105 -8.24 -2.78 0.83
C VAL A 105 -7.44 -2.38 2.07
N HIS A 106 -7.95 -1.44 2.89
CA HIS A 106 -7.37 -1.10 4.20
C HIS A 106 -7.34 -2.34 5.12
N GLU A 107 -8.48 -2.99 5.33
CA GLU A 107 -8.59 -4.15 6.21
C GLU A 107 -7.86 -5.40 5.67
N GLU A 108 -7.90 -5.64 4.37
CA GLU A 108 -7.19 -6.77 3.75
C GLU A 108 -5.67 -6.65 3.87
N TRP A 109 -5.12 -5.43 3.99
CA TRP A 109 -3.69 -5.26 4.25
C TRP A 109 -3.30 -5.65 5.67
N HIS A 110 -4.13 -5.36 6.67
CA HIS A 110 -3.97 -5.91 8.02
C HIS A 110 -4.05 -7.45 8.01
N ARG A 111 -5.07 -8.00 7.33
CA ARG A 111 -5.24 -9.45 7.19
C ARG A 111 -4.10 -10.12 6.44
N SER A 112 -3.49 -9.44 5.48
CA SER A 112 -2.33 -9.95 4.75
C SER A 112 -1.13 -10.17 5.67
N VAL A 113 -0.87 -9.25 6.61
CA VAL A 113 0.19 -9.43 7.63
C VAL A 113 -0.12 -10.62 8.53
N MET A 114 -1.36 -10.75 8.99
CA MET A 114 -1.81 -11.87 9.83
C MET A 114 -1.74 -13.22 9.10
N THR A 115 -2.17 -13.26 7.84
CA THR A 115 -2.22 -14.48 7.01
C THR A 115 -0.84 -15.06 6.77
N ARG A 116 0.17 -14.21 6.55
CA ARG A 116 1.58 -14.65 6.48
C ARG A 116 2.01 -15.44 7.70
N HIS A 117 1.49 -15.06 8.87
CA HIS A 117 1.76 -15.71 10.16
C HIS A 117 0.73 -16.77 10.54
N GLN A 118 -0.13 -17.18 9.60
CA GLN A 118 -1.19 -18.19 9.81
C GLN A 118 -2.20 -17.80 10.90
N ILE A 119 -2.37 -16.50 11.14
CA ILE A 119 -3.31 -15.97 12.14
C ILE A 119 -4.68 -15.81 11.50
N ALA A 120 -5.69 -16.42 12.12
CA ALA A 120 -7.07 -16.29 11.66
C ALA A 120 -7.58 -14.86 11.85
N SER A 121 -8.26 -14.35 10.82
CA SER A 121 -8.81 -13.00 10.80
C SER A 121 -9.96 -12.93 9.81
N PHE A 122 -10.84 -11.94 9.97
CA PHE A 122 -11.97 -11.70 9.09
C PHE A 122 -12.17 -10.20 8.92
N ASP A 123 -12.23 -9.74 7.68
CA ASP A 123 -12.50 -8.34 7.35
C ASP A 123 -14.02 -8.11 7.41
N ASP A 124 -14.47 -7.31 8.37
CA ASP A 124 -15.89 -7.04 8.57
C ASP A 124 -16.51 -6.14 7.49
N VAL A 125 -15.73 -5.55 6.57
CA VAL A 125 -16.25 -4.93 5.33
C VAL A 125 -17.06 -5.95 4.52
N ASN A 126 -16.70 -7.23 4.58
CA ASN A 126 -17.45 -8.31 3.91
C ASN A 126 -18.86 -8.55 4.49
N ARG A 127 -19.23 -7.87 5.58
CA ARG A 127 -20.61 -7.85 6.13
C ARG A 127 -21.41 -6.63 5.68
N PHE A 128 -20.85 -5.79 4.81
CA PHE A 128 -21.47 -4.54 4.37
C PHE A 128 -21.84 -3.61 5.54
N PRO A 129 -20.84 -3.10 6.30
CA PRO A 129 -21.02 -2.35 7.54
C PRO A 129 -21.48 -0.89 7.30
N PHE A 130 -22.51 -0.69 6.47
CA PHE A 130 -23.00 0.65 6.15
C PHE A 130 -23.43 1.42 7.40
N GLY A 131 -22.88 2.63 7.57
CA GLY A 131 -23.18 3.52 8.70
C GLY A 131 -22.44 3.21 9.99
N GLN A 132 -21.52 2.25 10.00
CA GLN A 132 -20.61 2.04 11.13
C GLN A 132 -19.48 3.08 11.09
N SER A 133 -19.11 3.60 12.26
CA SER A 133 -18.05 4.61 12.39
C SER A 133 -16.66 4.01 12.28
N ILE A 134 -16.50 2.73 12.63
CA ILE A 134 -15.25 1.98 12.60
C ILE A 134 -15.58 0.59 12.08
N ILE A 135 -14.66 0.02 11.30
CA ILE A 135 -14.78 -1.30 10.69
C ILE A 135 -13.62 -2.13 11.22
N ASN A 136 -13.91 -3.36 11.62
CA ASN A 136 -12.97 -4.18 12.37
C ASN A 136 -12.36 -5.27 11.48
N VAL A 137 -11.13 -5.67 11.79
CA VAL A 137 -10.63 -7.01 11.49
C VAL A 137 -10.81 -7.90 12.70
N SER A 138 -11.87 -8.71 12.65
CA SER A 138 -12.31 -9.54 13.75
C SER A 138 -11.80 -10.98 13.66
N ARG A 139 -12.23 -11.83 14.60
CA ARG A 139 -11.90 -13.27 14.73
C ARG A 139 -10.43 -13.58 14.96
N VAL A 140 -9.68 -12.62 15.51
CA VAL A 140 -8.29 -12.78 15.91
C VAL A 140 -8.21 -13.30 17.35
N ASN A 141 -7.35 -14.29 17.61
CA ASN A 141 -7.13 -14.82 18.95
C ASN A 141 -6.06 -14.02 19.69
N ASP A 142 -6.27 -13.73 20.97
CA ASP A 142 -5.30 -13.05 21.82
C ASP A 142 -3.95 -13.78 21.87
N ASN A 143 -3.95 -15.12 21.86
CA ASN A 143 -2.72 -15.92 21.86
C ASN A 143 -1.91 -15.74 20.57
N ASP A 144 -2.58 -15.52 19.44
CA ASP A 144 -1.92 -15.30 18.16
C ASP A 144 -1.24 -13.92 18.15
N LEU A 145 -1.90 -12.89 18.70
CA LEU A 145 -1.31 -11.55 18.86
C LEU A 145 -0.13 -11.56 19.86
N ILE A 146 -0.25 -12.32 20.96
CA ILE A 146 0.87 -12.54 21.89
C ILE A 146 2.06 -13.18 21.17
N ALA A 147 1.82 -14.24 20.38
CA ALA A 147 2.87 -14.92 19.64
C ALA A 147 3.47 -14.00 18.57
N LEU A 148 2.66 -13.27 17.81
CA LEU A 148 3.11 -12.34 16.78
C LEU A 148 4.02 -11.27 17.37
N LYS A 149 3.62 -10.62 18.47
CA LYS A 149 4.45 -9.59 19.10
C LYS A 149 5.77 -10.16 19.64
N ARG A 150 5.74 -11.35 20.25
CA ARG A 150 6.93 -12.00 20.82
C ARG A 150 7.91 -12.42 19.74
N ASP A 151 7.43 -13.07 18.69
CA ASP A 151 8.26 -13.77 17.71
C ASP A 151 8.59 -12.89 16.49
N HIS A 152 7.70 -11.94 16.16
CA HIS A 152 7.81 -11.08 14.98
C HIS A 152 7.41 -9.61 15.30
N PRO A 153 8.11 -8.92 16.24
CA PRO A 153 7.71 -7.59 16.70
C PRO A 153 7.67 -6.54 15.58
N ALA A 154 8.51 -6.64 14.56
CA ALA A 154 8.47 -5.73 13.40
C ALA A 154 7.18 -5.90 12.59
N ASP A 155 6.68 -7.14 12.45
CA ASP A 155 5.41 -7.41 11.79
C ASP A 155 4.22 -7.03 12.67
N GLN A 156 4.33 -7.12 14.00
CA GLN A 156 3.31 -6.56 14.92
C GLN A 156 3.17 -5.04 14.75
N VAL A 157 4.29 -4.30 14.63
CA VAL A 157 4.24 -2.86 14.37
C VAL A 157 3.67 -2.58 12.98
N ARG A 158 4.12 -3.31 11.96
CA ARG A 158 3.61 -3.15 10.60
C ARG A 158 2.12 -3.46 10.52
N LEU A 159 1.66 -4.49 11.24
CA LEU A 159 0.27 -4.90 11.29
C LEU A 159 -0.61 -3.68 11.59
N SER A 160 -0.32 -2.89 12.62
CA SER A 160 -1.09 -1.67 12.92
C SER A 160 -0.94 -0.52 11.90
N ALA A 161 0.07 -0.52 11.02
CA ALA A 161 0.24 0.52 10.01
C ALA A 161 -0.31 0.12 8.62
N ALA A 162 -0.64 -1.16 8.43
CA ALA A 162 -0.83 -1.76 7.11
C ALA A 162 -2.01 -1.16 6.33
N GLY A 163 -3.13 -0.85 6.96
CA GLY A 163 -4.27 -0.25 6.25
C GLY A 163 -3.99 1.14 5.70
N MET A 164 -3.34 2.01 6.50
CA MET A 164 -2.88 3.32 6.00
C MET A 164 -1.76 3.16 4.94
N GLU A 165 -0.89 2.15 5.08
CA GLU A 165 0.07 1.77 4.02
C GLU A 165 -0.66 1.49 2.70
N ALA A 166 -1.79 0.77 2.76
CA ALA A 166 -2.63 0.42 1.62
C ALA A 166 -3.15 1.64 0.87
N GLN A 167 -3.70 2.62 1.61
CA GLN A 167 -4.32 3.82 1.02
C GLN A 167 -3.28 4.73 0.34
N VAL A 168 -2.10 4.90 0.96
CA VAL A 168 -1.00 5.66 0.34
C VAL A 168 -0.46 4.92 -0.88
N PHE A 169 -0.32 3.60 -0.80
CA PHE A 169 0.11 2.76 -1.91
C PHE A 169 -0.90 2.79 -3.07
N GLN A 170 -2.20 2.79 -2.77
CA GLN A 170 -3.27 2.90 -3.77
C GLN A 170 -3.12 4.19 -4.58
N ASN A 171 -2.88 5.33 -3.91
CA ASN A 171 -2.63 6.60 -4.60
C ASN A 171 -1.37 6.58 -5.47
N GLN A 172 -0.32 5.89 -5.04
CA GLN A 172 0.87 5.68 -5.87
C GLN A 172 0.54 4.87 -7.14
N ARG A 173 -0.23 3.79 -7.02
CA ARG A 173 -0.61 2.95 -8.16
C ARG A 173 -1.56 3.66 -9.13
N ILE A 174 -2.51 4.46 -8.63
CA ILE A 174 -3.37 5.33 -9.45
C ILE A 174 -2.50 6.29 -10.28
N ALA A 175 -1.55 6.99 -9.65
CA ALA A 175 -0.64 7.90 -10.35
C ALA A 175 0.20 7.17 -11.42
N GLU A 176 0.74 5.98 -11.12
CA GLU A 176 1.45 5.15 -12.10
C GLU A 176 0.57 4.77 -13.30
N ASN A 177 -0.66 4.34 -13.04
CA ASN A 177 -1.60 3.94 -14.10
C ASN A 177 -1.98 5.14 -14.98
N HIS A 178 -2.26 6.32 -14.40
CA HIS A 178 -2.53 7.54 -15.15
C HIS A 178 -1.34 7.99 -16.00
N PHE A 179 -0.14 8.02 -15.43
CA PHE A 179 1.05 8.52 -16.12
C PHE A 179 1.55 7.55 -17.20
N PHE A 180 1.80 6.29 -16.83
CA PHE A 180 2.48 5.34 -17.70
C PHE A 180 1.55 4.59 -18.65
N LYS A 181 0.30 4.40 -18.24
CA LYS A 181 -0.69 3.62 -19.00
C LYS A 181 -1.85 4.44 -19.54
N ASN A 182 -1.93 5.74 -19.18
CA ASN A 182 -2.95 6.65 -19.68
C ASN A 182 -4.38 6.11 -19.48
N VAL A 183 -4.66 5.56 -18.28
CA VAL A 183 -6.00 5.09 -17.91
C VAL A 183 -7.01 6.21 -18.10
N LYS A 184 -8.15 5.88 -18.69
CA LYS A 184 -9.23 6.82 -18.97
C LYS A 184 -10.31 6.74 -17.90
N SER A 185 -9.95 7.03 -16.66
CA SER A 185 -10.85 7.20 -15.50
C SER A 185 -10.58 8.55 -14.82
N GLU A 186 -11.50 9.01 -13.98
CA GLU A 186 -11.30 10.20 -13.14
C GLU A 186 -11.20 9.78 -11.67
N ASP A 187 -9.97 9.60 -11.18
CA ASP A 187 -9.71 9.03 -9.84
C ASP A 187 -9.28 10.09 -8.81
N ARG A 188 -9.28 11.38 -9.16
CA ARG A 188 -8.78 12.44 -8.26
C ARG A 188 -9.55 12.50 -6.95
N VAL A 189 -10.87 12.30 -6.99
CA VAL A 189 -11.73 12.33 -5.80
C VAL A 189 -11.31 11.25 -4.80
N LEU A 190 -11.12 10.02 -5.27
CA LEU A 190 -10.58 8.93 -4.45
C LEU A 190 -9.19 9.24 -3.91
N MET A 191 -8.29 9.78 -4.75
CA MET A 191 -6.93 10.11 -4.28
C MET A 191 -6.97 11.11 -3.12
N TRP A 192 -7.84 12.11 -3.21
CA TRP A 192 -8.11 13.06 -2.13
C TRP A 192 -8.68 12.38 -0.90
N LEU A 193 -9.68 11.52 -1.05
CA LEU A 193 -10.30 10.82 0.07
C LEU A 193 -9.31 9.90 0.79
N ASN A 194 -8.45 9.19 0.06
CA ASN A 194 -7.38 8.38 0.64
C ASN A 194 -6.42 9.23 1.47
N ALA A 195 -5.94 10.36 0.92
CA ALA A 195 -5.00 11.24 1.62
C ALA A 195 -5.64 11.94 2.83
N LEU A 196 -6.90 12.36 2.71
CA LEU A 196 -7.67 12.95 3.80
C LEU A 196 -8.00 11.92 4.89
N ASN A 197 -8.30 10.68 4.52
CA ASN A 197 -8.56 9.60 5.47
C ASN A 197 -7.31 9.32 6.30
N VAL A 198 -6.16 9.04 5.66
CA VAL A 198 -4.88 8.81 6.37
C VAL A 198 -4.51 10.00 7.25
N GLY A 199 -4.55 11.22 6.70
CA GLY A 199 -4.16 12.43 7.43
C GLY A 199 -5.10 12.77 8.59
N GLY A 200 -6.41 12.72 8.34
CA GLY A 200 -7.46 12.98 9.33
C GLY A 200 -7.46 11.94 10.44
N TYR A 201 -7.35 10.66 10.08
CA TYR A 201 -7.27 9.56 11.04
C TYR A 201 -6.05 9.71 11.94
N MET A 202 -4.86 9.95 11.37
CA MET A 202 -3.64 10.22 12.14
C MET A 202 -3.75 11.45 13.06
N GLN A 203 -4.52 12.48 12.68
CA GLN A 203 -4.77 13.63 13.55
C GLN A 203 -5.69 13.28 14.72
N THR A 204 -6.75 12.53 14.50
CA THR A 204 -7.62 12.00 15.56
C THR A 204 -6.81 11.18 16.55
N CYS A 205 -5.95 10.30 16.05
CA CYS A 205 -5.04 9.49 16.87
C CYS A 205 -4.05 10.30 17.70
N ALA A 206 -3.60 11.43 17.15
CA ALA A 206 -2.65 12.33 17.78
C ALA A 206 -3.31 13.35 18.73
N SER A 207 -4.62 13.18 19.00
CA SER A 207 -5.41 14.02 19.91
C SER A 207 -6.02 13.19 21.05
N THR A 208 -6.61 13.87 22.03
CA THR A 208 -7.36 13.23 23.11
C THR A 208 -8.68 12.61 22.64
N ASP A 209 -9.14 12.90 21.41
CA ASP A 209 -10.35 12.30 20.86
C ASP A 209 -10.17 10.78 20.68
N ALA A 210 -8.94 10.33 20.44
CA ALA A 210 -8.60 8.91 20.39
C ALA A 210 -9.00 8.13 21.65
N ASP A 211 -8.86 8.74 22.83
CA ASP A 211 -9.23 8.10 24.10
C ASP A 211 -10.73 7.85 24.17
N LYS A 212 -11.53 8.85 23.76
CA LYS A 212 -12.97 8.76 23.74
C LYS A 212 -13.44 7.67 22.77
N THR A 213 -12.91 7.68 21.54
CA THR A 213 -13.22 6.66 20.54
C THR A 213 -12.87 5.26 21.06
N THR A 214 -11.68 5.09 21.63
CA THR A 214 -11.25 3.82 22.22
C THR A 214 -12.18 3.36 23.35
N ASP A 215 -12.62 4.27 24.22
CA ASP A 215 -13.54 3.95 25.32
C ASP A 215 -14.93 3.56 24.82
N ASP A 216 -15.41 4.19 23.76
CA ASP A 216 -16.67 3.84 23.12
C ASP A 216 -16.61 2.43 22.52
N GLU A 217 -15.54 2.07 21.80
CA GLU A 217 -15.36 0.73 21.22
C GLU A 217 -15.21 -0.37 22.28
N LEU A 218 -14.35 -0.16 23.29
CA LEU A 218 -14.15 -1.14 24.36
C LEU A 218 -15.46 -1.43 25.12
N ARG A 219 -16.35 -0.46 25.22
CA ARG A 219 -17.68 -0.63 25.82
C ARG A 219 -18.59 -1.42 24.90
N ASP A 220 -18.62 -1.11 23.61
CA ASP A 220 -19.59 -1.65 22.67
C ASP A 220 -19.32 -3.12 22.31
N GLU A 221 -18.06 -3.56 22.30
CA GLU A 221 -17.69 -4.95 22.00
C GLU A 221 -17.88 -5.93 23.18
N GLY A 222 -17.80 -5.45 24.41
CA GLY A 222 -18.07 -6.25 25.61
C GLY A 222 -17.17 -7.48 25.78
N ALA A 223 -17.77 -8.66 26.00
CA ALA A 223 -17.05 -9.90 26.35
C ALA A 223 -16.79 -10.84 25.15
N ASP A 224 -17.27 -10.51 23.95
CA ASP A 224 -17.18 -11.37 22.76
C ASP A 224 -15.84 -11.18 22.04
N VAL A 225 -14.81 -11.92 22.48
CA VAL A 225 -13.43 -11.82 21.93
C VAL A 225 -13.38 -11.98 20.39
N PRO A 226 -14.08 -12.95 19.77
CA PRO A 226 -14.14 -13.06 18.31
C PRO A 226 -14.73 -11.86 17.56
N ALA A 227 -15.57 -11.03 18.19
CA ALA A 227 -16.17 -9.86 17.55
C ALA A 227 -15.29 -8.59 17.63
N ARG A 228 -14.26 -8.62 18.50
CA ARG A 228 -13.38 -7.47 18.71
C ARG A 228 -12.47 -7.24 17.53
N ASP A 229 -12.18 -5.97 17.27
CA ASP A 229 -11.06 -5.61 16.42
C ASP A 229 -9.73 -6.13 16.99
N PHE A 230 -8.73 -6.30 16.13
CA PHE A 230 -7.40 -6.75 16.52
C PHE A 230 -6.60 -5.65 17.24
N THR A 231 -6.87 -4.36 17.01
CA THR A 231 -6.03 -3.26 17.49
C THR A 231 -6.75 -1.99 17.91
N GLY A 232 -7.99 -1.76 17.48
CA GLY A 232 -8.73 -0.51 17.65
C GLY A 232 -8.12 0.57 16.76
N LEU A 233 -7.75 1.71 17.34
CA LEU A 233 -7.05 2.75 16.60
C LEU A 233 -5.61 2.32 16.22
N ASP A 234 -5.42 1.99 14.94
CA ASP A 234 -4.17 1.56 14.30
C ASP A 234 -2.93 2.35 14.73
N CYS A 235 -2.98 3.64 14.51
CA CYS A 235 -1.98 4.67 14.79
C CYS A 235 -1.46 4.74 16.25
N THR A 236 -2.32 4.58 17.27
CA THR A 236 -1.92 4.61 18.69
C THR A 236 -1.26 3.30 19.06
N ALA A 237 -1.80 2.17 18.60
CA ALA A 237 -1.19 0.85 18.75
C ALA A 237 0.16 0.74 18.01
N TRP A 238 0.24 1.27 16.79
CA TRP A 238 1.47 1.38 16.01
C TRP A 238 2.54 2.15 16.79
N THR A 239 2.20 3.33 17.31
CA THR A 239 3.14 4.13 18.10
C THR A 239 3.58 3.38 19.36
N TYR A 240 2.66 2.75 20.07
CA TYR A 240 2.96 1.99 21.28
C TYR A 240 3.93 0.83 21.02
N ASP A 241 3.63 -0.02 20.04
CA ASP A 241 4.47 -1.18 19.74
C ASP A 241 5.81 -0.79 19.13
N LEU A 242 5.85 0.33 18.40
CA LEU A 242 7.09 0.88 17.83
C LEU A 242 8.10 1.28 18.92
N PHE A 243 7.62 1.85 20.02
CA PHE A 243 8.46 2.24 21.17
C PHE A 243 8.65 1.13 22.20
N ARG A 244 7.75 0.14 22.22
CA ARG A 244 7.75 -0.96 23.20
C ARG A 244 7.73 -2.33 22.50
N PRO A 245 8.72 -2.63 21.62
CA PRO A 245 8.72 -3.83 20.80
C PRO A 245 8.90 -5.12 21.62
N ASP A 246 9.62 -5.04 22.74
CA ASP A 246 9.92 -6.20 23.58
C ASP A 246 8.94 -6.35 24.77
N GLU A 247 7.99 -5.41 24.95
CA GLU A 247 6.99 -5.51 26.00
C GLU A 247 5.99 -6.64 25.68
N PRO A 248 5.80 -7.64 26.57
CA PRO A 248 4.82 -8.70 26.35
C PRO A 248 3.43 -8.14 26.02
N TYR A 249 2.78 -8.67 24.97
CA TYR A 249 1.47 -8.17 24.53
C TYR A 249 0.40 -8.20 25.65
N ALA A 250 0.46 -9.20 26.53
CA ALA A 250 -0.43 -9.32 27.68
C ALA A 250 -0.33 -8.17 28.71
N ASN A 251 0.76 -7.40 28.70
CA ASN A 251 0.94 -6.26 29.61
C ASN A 251 0.01 -5.08 29.29
N ARG A 252 -0.68 -5.09 28.13
CA ARG A 252 -1.77 -4.15 27.85
C ARG A 252 -2.93 -4.25 28.86
N GLY A 253 -2.99 -5.35 29.62
CA GLY A 253 -3.94 -5.57 30.69
C GLY A 253 -5.18 -6.34 30.24
N THR A 254 -6.10 -6.55 31.18
CA THR A 254 -7.37 -7.24 30.91
C THR A 254 -8.37 -6.27 30.29
N HIS A 255 -9.13 -6.74 29.31
CA HIS A 255 -10.22 -5.97 28.72
C HIS A 255 -11.22 -5.49 29.81
N PRO A 256 -11.86 -4.30 29.68
CA PRO A 256 -12.79 -3.78 30.69
C PRO A 256 -13.95 -4.72 31.06
N SER A 257 -14.36 -5.62 30.15
CA SER A 257 -15.36 -6.65 30.42
C SER A 257 -14.88 -7.80 31.31
N GLY A 258 -13.58 -7.86 31.65
CA GLY A 258 -12.95 -8.92 32.42
C GLY A 258 -12.54 -10.16 31.61
N VAL A 259 -12.82 -10.19 30.30
CA VAL A 259 -12.54 -11.33 29.42
C VAL A 259 -11.54 -10.95 28.33
N GLY A 260 -10.41 -11.65 28.24
CA GLY A 260 -9.37 -11.42 27.23
C GLY A 260 -8.50 -10.18 27.48
N ILE A 261 -7.64 -9.85 26.52
CA ILE A 261 -6.67 -8.75 26.58
C ILE A 261 -7.33 -7.43 26.17
N LYS A 262 -6.95 -6.33 26.82
CA LYS A 262 -7.24 -4.97 26.36
C LYS A 262 -6.34 -4.69 25.15
N ARG A 263 -6.82 -5.01 23.95
CA ARG A 263 -6.04 -4.81 22.71
C ARG A 263 -5.76 -3.33 22.47
N TYR A 264 -6.70 -2.44 22.79
CA TYR A 264 -6.65 -1.06 22.33
C TYR A 264 -5.77 -0.18 23.21
N ILE A 265 -5.04 0.69 22.54
CA ILE A 265 -4.14 1.66 23.16
C ILE A 265 -4.75 3.04 23.05
N LYS A 266 -4.95 3.69 24.20
CA LYS A 266 -5.37 5.08 24.25
C LYS A 266 -4.20 6.02 23.94
N TYR A 267 -4.49 7.23 23.48
CA TYR A 267 -3.48 8.27 23.38
C TYR A 267 -2.90 8.62 24.75
N SER A 268 -3.71 8.57 25.83
CA SER A 268 -3.22 8.72 27.21
C SER A 268 -2.39 7.54 27.74
N ASP A 269 -2.44 6.36 27.10
CA ASP A 269 -1.56 5.22 27.43
C ASP A 269 -0.13 5.44 26.87
N LEU A 270 0.05 6.41 25.97
CA LEU A 270 1.33 6.81 25.39
C LEU A 270 2.07 7.79 26.31
N THR A 271 3.39 7.63 26.42
CA THR A 271 4.28 8.58 27.08
C THR A 271 4.34 9.91 26.32
N GLU A 272 4.80 10.98 26.96
CA GLU A 272 4.98 12.28 26.28
C GLU A 272 5.88 12.20 25.03
N ARG A 273 6.89 11.32 25.03
CA ARG A 273 7.80 11.12 23.88
C ARG A 273 7.07 10.44 22.73
N GLU A 274 6.31 9.40 23.02
CA GLU A 274 5.48 8.67 22.06
C GLU A 274 4.40 9.58 21.46
N GLN A 275 3.72 10.37 22.30
CA GLN A 275 2.74 11.37 21.87
C GLN A 275 3.33 12.44 20.94
N LYS A 276 4.50 13.00 21.29
CA LYS A 276 5.20 13.96 20.42
C LYS A 276 5.63 13.33 19.11
N PHE A 277 6.04 12.07 19.13
CA PHE A 277 6.37 11.33 17.92
C PHE A 277 5.13 11.15 17.03
N LEU A 278 4.02 10.65 17.57
CA LEU A 278 2.77 10.45 16.83
C LEU A 278 2.27 11.78 16.21
N LYS A 279 2.28 12.88 16.96
CA LYS A 279 1.94 14.22 16.44
C LYS A 279 2.83 14.63 15.27
N ARG A 280 4.13 14.40 15.36
CA ARG A 280 5.06 14.69 14.26
C ARG A 280 4.77 13.84 13.02
N GLN A 281 4.46 12.56 13.21
CA GLN A 281 4.12 11.66 12.09
C GLN A 281 2.78 12.03 11.45
N SER A 282 1.80 12.43 12.26
CA SER A 282 0.54 13.01 11.78
C SER A 282 0.79 14.23 10.89
N LEU A 283 1.70 15.12 11.26
CA LEU A 283 2.06 16.26 10.39
C LEU A 283 2.78 15.83 9.11
N TYR A 284 3.55 14.74 9.11
CA TYR A 284 4.21 14.24 7.90
C TYR A 284 3.25 13.64 6.88
N THR A 285 2.05 13.21 7.29
CA THR A 285 1.01 12.76 6.35
C THR A 285 0.64 13.83 5.33
N TYR A 286 0.85 15.12 5.65
CA TYR A 286 0.62 16.21 4.70
C TYR A 286 1.53 16.17 3.48
N ALA A 287 2.66 15.45 3.54
CA ALA A 287 3.49 15.20 2.38
C ALA A 287 2.73 14.43 1.28
N ASN A 288 1.72 13.62 1.63
CA ASN A 288 0.87 12.91 0.67
C ASN A 288 0.03 13.84 -0.22
N PHE A 289 -0.11 15.12 0.14
CA PHE A 289 -0.76 16.15 -0.71
C PHE A 289 0.23 16.85 -1.66
N LEU A 290 1.53 16.54 -1.59
CA LEU A 290 2.50 16.98 -2.60
C LEU A 290 2.38 16.05 -3.82
N ASP A 291 1.22 16.12 -4.48
CA ASP A 291 0.83 15.20 -5.55
C ASP A 291 0.06 15.95 -6.65
N PRO A 292 0.72 16.44 -7.72
CA PRO A 292 0.10 17.14 -8.84
C PRO A 292 -1.00 16.34 -9.54
N PHE A 293 -1.02 15.01 -9.43
CA PHE A 293 -2.10 14.18 -9.97
C PHE A 293 -3.43 14.49 -9.27
N MET A 294 -3.42 14.88 -7.98
CA MET A 294 -4.63 15.23 -7.23
C MET A 294 -5.25 16.59 -7.61
N PHE A 295 -4.43 17.54 -8.08
CA PHE A 295 -4.86 18.93 -8.24
C PHE A 295 -4.92 19.39 -9.69
N TRP A 296 -4.01 18.93 -10.53
CA TRP A 296 -3.71 19.60 -11.79
C TRP A 296 -3.68 18.66 -12.99
N ARG A 297 -2.54 18.02 -13.21
CA ARG A 297 -2.25 17.32 -14.46
C ARG A 297 -1.61 15.98 -14.16
N ASN A 298 -2.02 15.00 -14.95
CA ASN A 298 -1.38 13.70 -14.95
C ASN A 298 0.05 13.78 -15.48
N GLU A 299 0.39 14.79 -16.28
CA GLU A 299 1.73 14.98 -16.84
C GLU A 299 2.08 16.45 -17.11
N PHE A 300 3.37 16.74 -17.01
CA PHE A 300 4.02 17.90 -17.61
C PHE A 300 4.78 17.45 -18.86
N ARG A 301 4.89 18.33 -19.86
CA ARG A 301 5.63 18.06 -21.10
C ARG A 301 6.74 19.09 -21.27
N SER A 302 7.92 18.62 -21.66
CA SER A 302 9.09 19.44 -21.96
C SER A 302 9.95 18.77 -23.03
N ASP A 303 10.92 19.51 -23.56
CA ASP A 303 11.98 18.96 -24.41
C ASP A 303 13.21 18.61 -23.55
N PHE A 304 13.83 17.45 -23.79
CA PHE A 304 15.10 17.06 -23.20
C PHE A 304 16.06 16.56 -24.28
N ASN A 305 17.03 17.39 -24.65
CA ASN A 305 17.98 17.11 -25.74
C ASN A 305 17.30 16.80 -27.10
N GLY A 306 16.26 17.55 -27.46
CA GLY A 306 15.53 17.37 -28.71
C GLY A 306 14.53 16.21 -28.71
N LYS A 307 14.32 15.58 -27.54
CA LYS A 307 13.37 14.48 -27.34
C LYS A 307 12.18 14.94 -26.50
N SER A 308 11.00 14.45 -26.84
CA SER A 308 9.79 14.71 -26.04
C SER A 308 9.88 13.99 -24.69
N LEU A 309 9.84 14.76 -23.60
CA LEU A 309 9.82 14.27 -22.23
C LEU A 309 8.47 14.58 -21.59
N ARG A 310 7.76 13.53 -21.16
CA ARG A 310 6.67 13.66 -20.19
C ARG A 310 7.24 13.39 -18.80
N TRP A 311 6.83 14.17 -17.80
CA TRP A 311 7.28 13.98 -16.44
C TRP A 311 6.24 14.40 -15.40
N ASN A 312 6.36 13.87 -14.20
CA ASN A 312 5.60 14.29 -13.02
C ASN A 312 6.39 13.97 -11.75
N VAL A 313 5.93 14.47 -10.62
CA VAL A 313 6.55 14.23 -9.30
C VAL A 313 5.48 14.12 -8.24
N LYS A 314 5.63 13.22 -7.27
CA LYS A 314 4.81 13.25 -6.06
C LYS A 314 5.55 12.73 -4.84
N ALA A 315 5.11 13.11 -3.65
CA ALA A 315 5.62 12.56 -2.40
C ALA A 315 4.64 11.56 -1.78
N ASN A 316 5.17 10.54 -1.12
CA ASN A 316 4.41 9.63 -0.27
C ASN A 316 5.04 9.61 1.13
N HIS A 317 4.22 9.63 2.17
CA HIS A 317 4.61 9.35 3.55
C HIS A 317 3.97 8.03 3.98
N PHE A 318 4.82 7.06 4.31
CA PHE A 318 4.40 5.76 4.84
C PHE A 318 4.83 5.62 6.30
N MET A 319 3.95 5.07 7.12
CA MET A 319 4.34 4.48 8.39
C MET A 319 4.95 3.10 8.16
N THR A 320 5.98 2.77 8.91
CA THR A 320 6.77 1.54 8.74
C THR A 320 6.97 0.87 10.09
N SER A 321 7.52 -0.35 10.07
CA SER A 321 7.89 -1.12 11.28
C SER A 321 8.96 -0.43 12.13
N PHE A 322 9.70 0.54 11.58
CA PHE A 322 10.84 1.19 12.24
C PHE A 322 10.70 2.71 12.40
N GLY A 323 9.54 3.27 12.08
CA GLY A 323 9.30 4.70 12.03
C GLY A 323 8.52 5.04 10.79
N ALA A 324 9.05 5.88 9.90
CA ALA A 324 8.35 6.24 8.68
C ALA A 324 9.31 6.34 7.50
N THR A 325 8.78 6.48 6.28
CA THR A 325 9.55 6.99 5.13
C THR A 325 8.80 8.13 4.47
N ILE A 326 9.55 9.10 3.95
CA ILE A 326 9.04 10.05 2.97
C ILE A 326 9.76 9.78 1.66
N ASP A 327 8.97 9.41 0.65
CA ASP A 327 9.45 9.02 -0.66
C ASP A 327 9.12 10.09 -1.67
N LEU A 328 10.10 10.50 -2.48
CA LEU A 328 9.90 11.37 -3.64
C LEU A 328 9.91 10.52 -4.91
N ASN A 329 8.77 10.47 -5.60
CA ASN A 329 8.56 9.68 -6.81
C ASN A 329 8.62 10.57 -8.04
N LEU A 330 9.53 10.28 -8.95
CA LEU A 330 9.81 11.01 -10.17
C LEU A 330 9.41 10.15 -11.36
N PHE A 331 8.39 10.60 -12.08
CA PHE A 331 7.80 9.93 -13.24
C PHE A 331 8.44 10.53 -14.48
N ALA A 332 8.92 9.68 -15.39
CA ALA A 332 9.51 10.11 -16.64
C ALA A 332 9.11 9.17 -17.79
N ASP A 333 8.76 9.75 -18.92
CA ASP A 333 8.57 9.05 -20.18
C ASP A 333 9.30 9.83 -21.28
N LEU A 334 10.41 9.27 -21.76
CA LEU A 334 11.25 9.84 -22.80
C LEU A 334 10.98 9.11 -24.12
N GLU A 335 10.13 9.65 -24.99
CA GLU A 335 9.77 9.03 -26.27
C GLU A 335 9.29 7.57 -26.19
N GLY A 336 8.53 7.22 -25.14
CA GLY A 336 8.06 5.86 -24.89
C GLY A 336 8.91 5.09 -23.89
N ASP A 337 10.10 5.60 -23.54
CA ASP A 337 10.95 5.04 -22.51
C ASP A 337 10.48 5.46 -21.12
N LYS A 338 9.62 4.63 -20.52
CA LYS A 338 9.00 4.86 -19.22
C LYS A 338 9.91 4.46 -18.06
N TYR A 339 10.07 5.37 -17.11
CA TYR A 339 10.83 5.19 -15.88
C TYR A 339 10.12 5.81 -14.68
N LEU A 340 10.19 5.12 -13.54
CA LEU A 340 9.88 5.67 -12.23
C LEU A 340 11.13 5.60 -11.36
N LEU A 341 11.57 6.76 -10.86
CA LEU A 341 12.65 6.88 -9.89
C LEU A 341 12.05 7.30 -8.55
N THR A 342 12.27 6.50 -7.51
CA THR A 342 11.86 6.86 -6.14
C THR A 342 13.10 7.11 -5.30
N LEU A 343 13.17 8.28 -4.68
CA LEU A 343 14.15 8.60 -3.66
C LEU A 343 13.50 8.35 -2.29
N HIS A 344 14.04 7.40 -1.54
CA HIS A 344 13.53 7.06 -0.22
C HIS A 344 14.29 7.84 0.86
N ASN A 345 13.55 8.33 1.84
CA ASN A 345 14.13 8.84 3.08
C ASN A 345 13.40 8.19 4.26
N GLY A 346 13.86 6.99 4.63
CA GLY A 346 13.44 6.34 5.86
C GLY A 346 13.88 7.16 7.06
N MET A 347 13.07 7.16 8.11
CA MET A 347 13.29 7.96 9.30
C MET A 347 12.95 7.16 10.55
N THR A 348 13.90 7.10 11.48
CA THR A 348 13.60 6.76 12.87
C THR A 348 13.35 8.04 13.67
N ASP A 349 13.29 7.93 14.98
CA ASP A 349 13.21 9.11 15.85
C ASP A 349 14.46 10.02 15.81
N THR A 350 15.60 9.45 15.38
CA THR A 350 16.95 10.02 15.54
C THR A 350 17.81 9.94 14.27
N ARG A 351 17.37 9.25 13.21
CA ARG A 351 18.20 8.98 12.02
C ARG A 351 17.40 9.07 10.73
N TYR A 352 18.12 9.40 9.67
CA TYR A 352 17.69 9.35 8.28
C TYR A 352 18.35 8.17 7.57
N LEU A 353 17.63 7.54 6.66
CA LEU A 353 17.95 6.27 6.03
C LEU A 353 17.67 6.37 4.54
N PRO A 354 18.65 6.82 3.74
CA PRO A 354 18.43 7.09 2.33
C PRO A 354 18.28 5.80 1.51
N GLY A 355 17.61 5.94 0.38
CA GLY A 355 17.42 4.87 -0.58
C GLY A 355 17.05 5.33 -1.96
N ILE A 356 17.10 4.39 -2.91
CA ILE A 356 16.69 4.62 -4.28
C ILE A 356 15.99 3.37 -4.84
N THR A 357 14.91 3.59 -5.57
CA THR A 357 14.27 2.59 -6.44
C THR A 357 14.26 3.11 -7.87
N VAL A 358 14.58 2.25 -8.82
CA VAL A 358 14.44 2.53 -10.26
C VAL A 358 13.57 1.44 -10.87
N LYS A 359 12.54 1.84 -11.60
CA LYS A 359 11.61 0.95 -12.30
C LYS A 359 11.53 1.35 -13.78
N ALA A 360 11.82 0.41 -14.67
CA ALA A 360 11.58 0.51 -16.11
C ALA A 360 10.27 -0.20 -16.44
N ILE A 361 9.33 0.49 -17.09
CA ILE A 361 7.93 0.06 -17.19
C ILE A 361 7.55 -0.29 -18.62
N ASP A 362 6.87 -1.42 -18.81
CA ASP A 362 6.26 -1.88 -20.06
C ASP A 362 7.17 -1.77 -21.29
N ARG A 363 8.42 -2.21 -21.12
CA ARG A 363 9.45 -2.21 -22.16
C ARG A 363 9.17 -3.30 -23.19
N PRO A 364 9.19 -3.01 -24.49
CA PRO A 364 8.93 -4.02 -25.50
C PRO A 364 10.10 -5.01 -25.60
N LEU A 365 9.79 -6.32 -25.53
CA LEU A 365 10.66 -7.41 -26.00
C LEU A 365 10.34 -7.76 -27.46
N SER A 366 9.07 -7.63 -27.84
CA SER A 366 8.54 -7.80 -29.19
C SER A 366 7.18 -7.09 -29.27
N GLU A 367 6.48 -7.18 -30.40
CA GLU A 367 5.15 -6.57 -30.58
C GLU A 367 4.08 -7.04 -29.57
N LYS A 368 4.23 -8.24 -28.99
CA LYS A 368 3.25 -8.82 -28.04
C LYS A 368 3.79 -9.07 -26.65
N TRP A 369 5.09 -8.85 -26.44
CA TRP A 369 5.75 -9.18 -25.18
C TRP A 369 6.39 -7.93 -24.61
N PHE A 370 6.04 -7.63 -23.37
CA PHE A 370 6.52 -6.47 -22.64
C PHE A 370 7.10 -6.92 -21.30
N TYR A 371 8.03 -6.16 -20.76
CA TYR A 371 8.52 -6.40 -19.40
C TYR A 371 8.53 -5.13 -18.56
N THR A 372 8.31 -5.29 -17.26
CA THR A 372 8.57 -4.28 -16.26
C THR A 372 9.63 -4.82 -15.31
N ALA A 373 10.68 -4.04 -15.06
CA ALA A 373 11.74 -4.41 -14.15
C ALA A 373 11.95 -3.30 -13.11
N ALA A 374 12.18 -3.66 -11.86
CA ALA A 374 12.50 -2.71 -10.80
C ALA A 374 13.67 -3.19 -9.94
N GLY A 375 14.41 -2.25 -9.38
CA GLY A 375 15.47 -2.52 -8.43
C GLY A 375 15.51 -1.45 -7.35
N THR A 376 15.64 -1.89 -6.09
CA THR A 376 15.72 -1.01 -4.93
C THR A 376 17.00 -1.27 -4.16
N LEU A 377 17.63 -0.19 -3.72
CA LEU A 377 18.75 -0.20 -2.79
C LEU A 377 18.49 0.87 -1.74
N TRP A 378 18.23 0.45 -0.49
CA TRP A 378 18.02 1.43 0.59
C TRP A 378 18.45 0.95 1.95
N GLN A 379 18.70 1.91 2.84
CA GLN A 379 19.11 1.62 4.21
C GLN A 379 17.88 1.50 5.11
N GLN A 380 17.92 0.55 6.05
CA GLN A 380 16.95 0.42 7.13
C GLN A 380 17.65 0.01 8.43
N PRO A 381 17.00 0.12 9.60
CA PRO A 381 17.56 -0.45 10.82
C PRO A 381 17.59 -1.98 10.71
N LYS A 382 18.68 -2.60 11.16
CA LYS A 382 18.96 -4.03 10.91
C LYS A 382 17.81 -4.96 11.29
N ASN A 383 17.16 -4.69 12.42
CA ASN A 383 16.04 -5.47 12.96
C ASN A 383 14.71 -4.74 12.82
N GLN A 384 14.64 -3.70 11.97
CA GLN A 384 13.46 -2.87 11.79
C GLN A 384 12.89 -2.30 13.11
N ARG A 385 13.77 -1.97 14.07
CA ARG A 385 13.37 -1.34 15.34
C ARG A 385 13.67 0.15 15.30
N LEU A 386 12.78 0.95 15.89
CA LEU A 386 12.90 2.41 15.96
C LEU A 386 14.26 2.85 16.53
N GLU A 387 14.63 2.28 17.69
CA GLU A 387 15.81 2.75 18.41
C GLU A 387 17.13 2.14 17.92
N GLU A 388 17.11 1.09 17.07
CA GLU A 388 18.23 0.15 16.76
C GLU A 388 19.63 0.79 16.77
N LYS A 389 20.41 0.95 15.71
CA LYS A 389 21.68 1.74 15.62
C LYS A 389 22.46 1.13 14.47
N LYS A 390 22.48 -0.21 14.41
CA LYS A 390 22.96 -0.92 13.23
C LYS A 390 21.97 -0.74 12.09
N GLN A 391 22.50 -0.57 10.89
CA GLN A 391 21.72 -0.49 9.66
C GLN A 391 22.00 -1.74 8.83
N SER A 392 21.01 -2.15 8.05
CA SER A 392 21.15 -3.10 6.95
C SER A 392 20.82 -2.39 5.64
N THR A 393 21.40 -2.90 4.57
CA THR A 393 21.01 -2.51 3.22
C THR A 393 20.00 -3.51 2.72
N VAL A 394 18.80 -3.02 2.42
CA VAL A 394 17.77 -3.79 1.74
C VAL A 394 18.04 -3.70 0.25
N VAL A 395 18.09 -4.87 -0.39
CA VAL A 395 18.17 -5.00 -1.84
C VAL A 395 16.94 -5.76 -2.29
N ASP A 396 16.21 -5.17 -3.23
CA ASP A 396 15.05 -5.78 -3.88
C ASP A 396 15.22 -5.68 -5.40
N GLY A 397 14.71 -6.68 -6.11
CA GLY A 397 14.63 -6.70 -7.56
C GLY A 397 13.38 -7.44 -8.00
N SER A 398 12.63 -6.84 -8.92
CA SER A 398 11.46 -7.44 -9.54
C SER A 398 11.53 -7.44 -11.06
N PHE A 399 10.88 -8.42 -11.66
CA PHE A 399 10.75 -8.57 -13.10
C PHE A 399 9.40 -9.22 -13.42
N GLU A 400 8.61 -8.52 -14.22
CA GLU A 400 7.33 -8.98 -14.73
C GLU A 400 7.37 -9.01 -16.25
N VAL A 401 6.83 -10.07 -16.83
CA VAL A 401 6.62 -10.19 -18.27
C VAL A 401 5.12 -10.24 -18.54
N THR A 402 4.67 -9.42 -19.49
CA THR A 402 3.29 -9.41 -19.96
C THR A 402 3.24 -9.87 -21.42
N TYR A 403 2.35 -10.82 -21.70
CA TYR A 403 1.98 -11.24 -23.05
C TYR A 403 0.63 -10.67 -23.44
N GLN A 404 0.62 -9.79 -24.43
CA GLN A 404 -0.60 -9.23 -25.01
C GLN A 404 -1.17 -10.17 -26.06
N HIS A 405 -2.18 -10.95 -25.67
CA HIS A 405 -2.86 -11.88 -26.57
C HIS A 405 -3.72 -11.13 -27.60
N SER A 406 -4.45 -10.10 -27.14
CA SER A 406 -5.27 -9.23 -27.97
C SER A 406 -5.29 -7.81 -27.41
N VAL A 407 -5.96 -6.88 -28.11
CA VAL A 407 -6.15 -5.51 -27.62
C VAL A 407 -6.90 -5.43 -26.28
N ARG A 408 -7.67 -6.46 -25.91
CA ARG A 408 -8.47 -6.51 -24.68
C ARG A 408 -8.01 -7.56 -23.69
N PHE A 409 -6.93 -8.28 -23.96
CA PHE A 409 -6.57 -9.41 -23.11
C PHE A 409 -5.07 -9.64 -23.07
N ALA A 410 -4.54 -9.74 -21.85
CA ALA A 410 -3.15 -10.03 -21.60
C ALA A 410 -2.97 -10.97 -20.40
N TYR A 411 -1.86 -11.68 -20.42
CA TYR A 411 -1.38 -12.50 -19.30
C TYR A 411 -0.12 -11.87 -18.74
N TYR A 412 0.09 -11.92 -17.44
CA TYR A 412 1.35 -11.49 -16.83
C TYR A 412 1.87 -12.54 -15.85
N LEU A 413 3.19 -12.65 -15.80
CA LEU A 413 3.95 -13.46 -14.86
C LEU A 413 5.09 -12.62 -14.33
N GLY A 414 5.26 -12.56 -13.02
CA GLY A 414 6.37 -11.84 -12.42
C GLY A 414 6.98 -12.52 -11.21
N VAL A 415 8.17 -12.03 -10.87
CA VAL A 415 8.97 -12.47 -9.74
C VAL A 415 9.59 -11.25 -9.06
N GLU A 416 9.69 -11.32 -7.75
CA GLU A 416 10.33 -10.32 -6.89
C GLU A 416 11.17 -11.06 -5.87
N ALA A 417 12.36 -10.55 -5.60
CA ALA A 417 13.27 -11.14 -4.63
C ALA A 417 13.94 -10.04 -3.84
N LYS A 418 13.82 -10.11 -2.52
CA LYS A 418 14.40 -9.12 -1.62
C LYS A 418 15.11 -9.71 -0.42
N THR A 419 16.02 -8.94 0.15
CA THR A 419 16.61 -9.23 1.46
C THR A 419 15.70 -8.77 2.60
N ASP A 420 16.05 -9.09 3.85
CA ASP A 420 15.38 -8.59 5.06
C ASP A 420 15.16 -7.07 5.02
N GLY A 421 13.96 -6.63 5.39
CA GLY A 421 13.55 -5.23 5.44
C GLY A 421 12.13 -5.01 4.95
N TRP A 422 11.51 -3.90 5.31
CA TRP A 422 10.19 -3.51 4.81
C TRP A 422 10.28 -3.04 3.35
N ILE A 423 9.24 -3.28 2.53
CA ILE A 423 9.03 -2.67 1.21
C ILE A 423 7.52 -2.47 1.07
N ALA A 424 7.09 -1.28 0.63
CA ALA A 424 5.68 -0.96 0.48
C ALA A 424 4.96 -1.95 -0.46
N GLY A 425 3.83 -2.50 -0.03
CA GLY A 425 3.03 -3.45 -0.82
C GLY A 425 3.60 -4.87 -0.93
N ASN A 426 4.80 -5.15 -0.38
CA ASN A 426 5.30 -6.51 -0.19
C ASN A 426 5.01 -6.95 1.25
N VAL A 427 4.20 -8.00 1.44
CA VAL A 427 3.79 -8.55 2.75
C VAL A 427 4.96 -8.96 3.66
N TYR A 428 6.11 -9.31 3.09
CA TYR A 428 7.23 -9.90 3.80
C TYR A 428 8.20 -8.83 4.30
N THR A 429 8.52 -8.86 5.59
CA THR A 429 9.57 -8.02 6.20
C THR A 429 10.90 -8.75 6.33
N ASP A 430 10.91 -10.08 6.15
CA ASP A 430 12.09 -10.93 6.01
C ASP A 430 12.51 -11.05 4.53
N ASP A 431 13.63 -11.72 4.28
CA ASP A 431 14.06 -12.07 2.95
C ASP A 431 13.05 -13.01 2.28
N ASN A 432 12.74 -12.74 1.01
CA ASN A 432 11.74 -13.52 0.29
C ASN A 432 12.07 -13.68 -1.19
N VAL A 433 11.38 -14.64 -1.81
CA VAL A 433 11.16 -14.66 -3.25
C VAL A 433 9.67 -14.88 -3.47
N THR A 434 9.01 -13.91 -4.09
CA THR A 434 7.60 -13.96 -4.43
C THR A 434 7.45 -14.09 -5.94
N GLY A 435 6.58 -15.00 -6.39
CA GLY A 435 6.18 -15.12 -7.79
C GLY A 435 4.69 -14.93 -7.95
N TRP A 436 4.24 -14.25 -9.00
CA TRP A 436 2.82 -14.02 -9.25
C TRP A 436 2.45 -14.22 -10.71
N ILE A 437 1.19 -14.60 -10.95
CA ILE A 437 0.60 -14.74 -12.27
C ILE A 437 -0.82 -14.19 -12.25
N GLY A 438 -1.23 -13.56 -13.35
CA GLY A 438 -2.59 -13.10 -13.52
C GLY A 438 -2.94 -12.74 -14.96
N THR A 439 -4.13 -12.18 -15.10
CA THR A 439 -4.65 -11.73 -16.39
C THR A 439 -5.16 -10.31 -16.30
N ARG A 440 -5.03 -9.57 -17.40
CA ARG A 440 -5.61 -8.25 -17.58
C ARG A 440 -6.67 -8.29 -18.67
N ILE A 441 -7.85 -7.80 -18.37
CA ILE A 441 -9.01 -7.79 -19.28
C ILE A 441 -9.42 -6.33 -19.51
N GLY A 442 -9.28 -5.84 -20.74
CA GLY A 442 -9.77 -4.52 -21.15
C GLY A 442 -11.29 -4.50 -21.17
N VAL A 443 -11.89 -3.47 -20.56
CA VAL A 443 -13.35 -3.36 -20.38
C VAL A 443 -13.96 -2.41 -21.39
N PHE A 444 -13.49 -1.17 -21.40
CA PHE A 444 -14.01 -0.08 -22.22
C PHE A 444 -13.14 0.20 -23.44
#